data_AF-A0A939FJK9-F1
#
_entry.id   AF-A0A939FJK9-F1
#
_cell.length_a   1.000
_cell.length_b   1.000
_cell.length_c   1.000
_cell.angle_alpha   90.00
_cell.angle_beta   90.00
_cell.angle_gamma   90.00
#
_symmetry.space_group_name_H-M   'P 1'
#
loop_
_entity.id
_entity.type
_entity.pdbx_description
1 polymer ?
#
loop_
_entity_poly.entity_id
_entity_poly.type
_entity_poly.pdbx_seq_one_letter_code
_entity_poly.pdbx_strand_id
1 'polypeptide(L)'
;MTGKNVTLRLLDKADREILKLPRPVKGAIYDFQHKFKTNPDSAGLRLKQLQGHDKLHSARVNDEYRALLLRLAEDDWLIVSAKHRKDVYAHLDRLTYSVNRVTGGIEYVDLQVVQEEVLAPAAPRTAAPAEPARP
;
A
#
# COMPACT_ATOMS: atom_id res chain seq x y z
N MET A 1 22.77 22.05 -9.93
CA MET A 1 22.16 20.94 -9.18
C MET A 1 21.37 20.11 -10.16
N THR A 2 21.89 18.95 -10.58
CA THR A 2 21.24 18.09 -11.56
C THR A 2 20.03 17.44 -10.88
N GLY A 3 18.82 17.89 -11.19
CA GLY A 3 17.60 17.23 -10.72
C GLY A 3 17.54 15.83 -11.33
N LYS A 4 17.49 14.80 -10.49
CA LYS A 4 17.32 13.42 -10.95
C LYS A 4 15.91 13.29 -11.50
N ASN A 5 15.79 13.08 -12.81
CA ASN A 5 14.48 13.02 -13.45
C ASN A 5 13.88 11.62 -13.21
N VAL A 6 12.89 11.53 -12.32
CA VAL A 6 12.25 10.26 -11.98
C VAL A 6 10.88 10.12 -12.63
N THR A 7 10.56 8.90 -13.05
CA THR A 7 9.21 8.53 -13.46
C THR A 7 8.39 8.23 -12.21
N LEU A 8 7.25 8.90 -12.08
CA LEU A 8 6.29 8.65 -11.03
C LEU A 8 4.91 8.43 -11.63
N ARG A 9 4.41 7.21 -11.47
CA ARG A 9 3.08 6.77 -11.91
C ARG A 9 2.15 6.62 -10.71
N LEU A 10 0.85 6.58 -10.99
CA LEU A 10 -0.19 6.38 -10.00
C LEU A 10 -0.99 5.13 -10.37
N LEU A 11 -1.19 4.25 -9.39
CA LEU A 11 -2.04 3.08 -9.57
C LEU A 11 -3.50 3.51 -9.68
N ASP A 12 -4.28 2.93 -10.60
CA ASP A 12 -5.69 3.29 -10.80
C ASP A 12 -6.52 3.21 -9.50
N LYS A 13 -6.25 2.20 -8.67
CA LYS A 13 -6.90 2.07 -7.35
C LYS A 13 -6.55 3.23 -6.43
N ALA A 14 -5.28 3.63 -6.40
CA ALA A 14 -4.82 4.78 -5.63
C ALA A 14 -5.46 6.07 -6.15
N ASP A 15 -5.55 6.25 -7.47
CA ASP A 15 -6.24 7.39 -8.08
C ASP A 15 -7.71 7.47 -7.61
N ARG A 16 -8.45 6.35 -7.69
CA ARG A 16 -9.84 6.27 -7.19
C ARG A 16 -9.95 6.57 -5.69
N GLU A 17 -8.99 6.14 -4.86
CA GLU A 17 -8.96 6.49 -3.43
C GLU A 17 -8.72 8.00 -3.25
N ILE A 18 -7.77 8.58 -3.98
CA ILE A 18 -7.41 10.00 -3.92
C ILE A 18 -8.59 10.88 -4.34
N LEU A 19 -9.35 10.48 -5.36
CA LEU A 19 -10.54 11.19 -5.81
C LEU A 19 -11.62 11.31 -4.71
N LYS A 20 -11.61 10.46 -3.69
CA LYS A 20 -12.53 10.50 -2.55
C LYS A 20 -12.04 11.40 -1.40
N LEU A 21 -10.79 11.86 -1.44
CA LEU A 21 -10.20 12.66 -0.35
C LEU A 21 -10.69 14.12 -0.37
N PRO A 22 -10.56 14.86 0.75
CA PRO A 22 -10.84 16.29 0.78
C PRO A 22 -9.95 17.08 -0.19
N ARG A 23 -10.48 18.19 -0.74
CA ARG A 23 -9.77 19.03 -1.72
C ARG A 23 -8.38 19.50 -1.26
N PRO A 24 -8.15 19.90 0.01
CA PRO A 24 -6.80 20.25 0.48
C PRO A 24 -5.81 19.10 0.39
N VAL A 25 -6.26 17.87 0.64
CA VAL A 25 -5.43 16.68 0.58
C VAL A 25 -5.07 16.35 -0.86
N LYS A 26 -6.03 16.47 -1.80
CA LYS A 26 -5.75 16.30 -3.24
C LYS A 26 -4.68 17.28 -3.72
N GLY A 27 -4.77 18.55 -3.32
CA GLY A 27 -3.76 19.57 -3.63
C GLY A 27 -2.38 19.18 -3.08
N ALA A 28 -2.30 18.76 -1.82
CA ALA A 28 -1.05 18.29 -1.22
C ALA A 28 -0.45 17.07 -1.95
N ILE A 29 -1.29 16.16 -2.46
CA ILE A 29 -0.83 15.01 -3.25
C ILE A 29 -0.29 15.44 -4.62
N TYR A 30 -0.90 16.44 -5.25
CA TYR A 30 -0.38 17.03 -6.48
C TYR A 30 0.99 17.70 -6.25
N ASP A 31 1.11 18.50 -5.19
CA ASP A 31 2.37 19.15 -4.81
C ASP A 31 3.46 18.12 -4.48
N PHE A 32 3.08 17.05 -3.78
CA PHE A 32 3.95 15.91 -3.50
C PHE A 32 4.47 15.29 -4.80
N GLN A 33 3.60 14.98 -5.76
CA GLN A 33 3.99 14.38 -7.04
C GLN A 33 4.97 15.28 -7.80
N HIS A 34 4.71 16.58 -7.84
CA HIS A 34 5.61 17.54 -8.49
C HIS A 34 6.99 17.55 -7.81
N LYS A 35 7.03 17.73 -6.48
CA LYS A 35 8.28 17.74 -5.70
C LYS A 35 9.06 16.43 -5.85
N PHE A 36 8.37 15.29 -5.83
CA PHE A 36 8.98 13.98 -5.96
C PHE A 36 9.61 13.79 -7.35
N LYS A 37 8.92 14.19 -8.42
CA LYS A 37 9.45 14.16 -9.79
C LYS A 37 10.67 15.06 -9.98
N THR A 38 10.72 16.19 -9.27
CA THR A 38 11.87 17.11 -9.31
C THR A 38 13.06 16.60 -8.51
N ASN A 39 12.82 16.12 -7.28
CA ASN A 39 13.85 15.59 -6.40
C ASN A 39 13.24 14.64 -5.34
N PRO A 40 13.32 13.32 -5.53
CA PRO A 40 12.77 12.33 -4.58
C PRO A 40 13.51 12.33 -3.23
N ASP A 41 14.76 12.79 -3.21
CA ASP A 41 15.61 12.83 -2.00
C ASP A 41 15.41 14.10 -1.17
N SER A 42 14.43 14.94 -1.53
CA SER A 42 14.10 16.13 -0.76
C SER A 42 13.73 15.78 0.68
N ALA A 43 14.42 16.39 1.65
CA ALA A 43 14.24 16.12 3.09
C ALA A 43 12.79 16.31 3.56
N GLY A 44 12.02 17.17 2.88
CA GLY A 44 10.60 17.38 3.16
C GLY A 44 9.72 16.15 2.87
N LEU A 45 10.11 15.32 1.88
CA LEU A 45 9.40 14.11 1.49
C LEU A 45 9.63 12.98 2.49
N ARG A 46 10.71 13.01 3.29
CA ARG A 46 11.05 11.96 4.27
C ARG A 46 10.89 10.56 3.68
N LEU A 47 11.40 10.36 2.47
CA LEU A 47 11.33 9.09 1.76
C LEU A 47 12.08 8.02 2.56
N LYS A 48 11.40 6.93 2.89
CA LYS A 48 11.96 5.83 3.69
C LYS A 48 11.51 4.50 3.13
N GLN A 49 12.44 3.55 3.05
CA GLN A 49 12.10 2.14 2.82
C GLN A 49 11.36 1.59 4.05
N LEU A 50 10.37 0.74 3.83
CA LEU A 50 9.64 0.05 4.89
C LEU A 50 10.39 -1.20 5.33
N GLN A 51 10.46 -1.42 6.64
CA GLN A 51 11.13 -2.59 7.20
C GLN A 51 10.44 -3.87 6.72
N GLY A 52 11.24 -4.87 6.33
CA GLY A 52 10.72 -6.14 5.79
C GLY A 52 10.31 -6.10 4.32
N HIS A 53 10.43 -4.95 3.63
CA HIS A 53 10.08 -4.84 2.22
C HIS A 53 11.17 -4.10 1.42
N ASP A 54 11.78 -4.79 0.45
CA ASP A 54 12.89 -4.22 -0.32
C ASP A 54 12.49 -3.15 -1.34
N LYS A 55 11.23 -3.21 -1.80
CA LYS A 55 10.72 -2.34 -2.86
C LYS A 55 9.68 -1.35 -2.36
N LEU A 56 9.23 -1.46 -1.12
CA LEU A 56 8.16 -0.64 -0.58
C LEU A 56 8.74 0.52 0.20
N HIS A 57 8.27 1.72 -0.13
CA HIS A 57 8.69 2.96 0.48
C HIS A 57 7.48 3.76 0.95
N SER A 58 7.71 4.61 1.94
CA SER A 58 6.76 5.61 2.40
C SER A 58 7.35 7.00 2.22
N ALA A 59 6.52 7.94 1.77
CA ALA A 59 6.86 9.35 1.72
C ALA A 59 5.77 10.22 2.33
N ARG A 60 6.18 11.37 2.84
CA ARG A 60 5.33 12.41 3.39
C ARG A 60 4.67 13.19 2.26
N VAL A 61 3.33 13.19 2.28
CA VAL A 61 2.53 14.10 1.45
C VAL A 61 2.34 15.41 2.21
N ASN A 62 1.85 15.32 3.45
CA ASN A 62 1.74 16.43 4.38
C ASN A 62 1.89 15.90 5.83
N ASP A 63 1.45 16.66 6.82
CA ASP A 63 1.59 16.30 8.25
C ASP A 63 0.81 15.04 8.61
N GLU A 64 -0.33 14.84 7.94
CA GLU A 64 -1.33 13.83 8.27
C GLU A 64 -1.35 12.68 7.26
N TYR A 65 -0.90 12.88 6.03
CA TYR A 65 -0.98 11.91 4.94
C TYR A 65 0.39 11.42 4.47
N ARG A 66 0.41 10.15 4.09
CA ARG A 66 1.57 9.44 3.58
C ARG A 66 1.21 8.72 2.29
N ALA A 67 2.15 8.73 1.35
CA ALA A 67 2.08 7.92 0.15
C ALA A 67 2.86 6.61 0.38
N LEU A 68 2.27 5.49 -0.02
CA LEU A 68 2.98 4.24 -0.23
C LEU A 68 3.45 4.17 -1.68
N LEU A 69 4.71 3.80 -1.84
CA LEU A 69 5.41 3.81 -3.11
C LEU A 69 6.05 2.44 -3.34
N LEU A 70 5.92 1.92 -4.55
CA LEU A 70 6.76 0.83 -5.04
C LEU A 70 7.91 1.41 -5.86
N ARG A 71 9.13 0.98 -5.55
CA ARG A 71 10.32 1.22 -6.35
C ARG A 71 10.48 0.10 -7.37
N LEU A 72 10.31 0.43 -8.65
CA LEU A 72 10.29 -0.53 -9.76
C LEU A 72 11.67 -0.64 -10.40
N ALA A 73 12.36 0.49 -10.51
CA ALA A 73 13.76 0.62 -10.90
C ALA A 73 14.40 1.78 -10.13
N GLU A 74 15.63 2.14 -10.48
CA GLU A 74 16.36 3.20 -9.77
C GLU A 74 15.58 4.52 -9.73
N ASP A 75 14.98 4.90 -10.87
CA ASP A 75 14.27 6.16 -11.09
C ASP A 75 12.81 5.95 -11.53
N ASP A 76 12.25 4.74 -11.34
CA ASP A 76 10.86 4.40 -11.69
C ASP A 76 10.06 4.03 -10.44
N TRP A 77 9.03 4.83 -10.19
CA TRP A 77 8.24 4.81 -8.96
C TRP A 77 6.76 4.74 -9.26
N LEU A 78 6.02 4.07 -8.38
CA LEU A 78 4.58 3.94 -8.46
C LEU A 78 3.94 4.26 -7.12
N ILE A 79 3.01 5.20 -7.09
CA ILE A 79 2.13 5.42 -5.94
C ILE A 79 1.07 4.32 -5.93
N VAL A 80 1.07 3.49 -4.89
CA VAL A 80 0.08 2.41 -4.73
C VAL A 80 -1.03 2.75 -3.76
N SER A 81 -0.82 3.72 -2.87
CA SER A 81 -1.88 4.26 -2.01
C SER A 81 -1.45 5.60 -1.39
N ALA A 82 -2.42 6.44 -1.01
CA ALA A 82 -2.21 7.66 -0.25
C ALA A 82 -3.23 7.74 0.88
N LYS A 83 -2.78 7.58 2.12
CA LYS A 83 -3.65 7.46 3.30
C LYS A 83 -3.16 8.30 4.47
N HIS A 84 -4.04 8.45 5.45
CA HIS A 84 -3.68 9.07 6.72
C HIS A 84 -2.57 8.26 7.41
N ARG A 85 -1.67 8.93 8.12
CA ARG A 85 -0.43 8.37 8.69
C ARG A 85 -0.66 7.23 9.69
N LYS A 86 -1.85 7.12 10.24
CA LYS A 86 -2.24 6.03 11.15
C LYS A 86 -2.61 4.75 10.39
N ASP A 87 -3.14 4.90 9.18
CA ASP A 87 -3.74 3.80 8.41
C ASP A 87 -2.87 3.37 7.22
N VAL A 88 -1.87 4.18 6.86
CA VAL A 88 -1.01 3.93 5.69
C VAL A 88 -0.20 2.63 5.80
N TYR A 89 0.03 2.13 7.02
CA TYR A 89 0.75 0.86 7.26
C TYR A 89 -0.20 -0.31 7.54
N ALA A 90 -1.52 -0.09 7.51
CA ALA A 90 -2.46 -1.18 7.65
C ALA A 90 -2.39 -2.07 6.40
N HIS A 91 -2.23 -3.38 6.62
CA HIS A 91 -2.25 -4.41 5.58
C HIS A 91 -1.08 -4.36 4.57
N LEU A 92 0.12 -3.92 4.99
CA LEU A 92 1.32 -4.01 4.16
C LEU A 92 1.58 -5.44 3.66
N ASP A 93 1.35 -6.44 4.51
CA ASP A 93 1.53 -7.86 4.17
C ASP A 93 0.54 -8.36 3.11
N ARG A 94 -0.58 -7.65 2.90
CA ARG A 94 -1.59 -7.98 1.88
C ARG A 94 -1.27 -7.34 0.53
N LEU A 95 -0.26 -6.46 0.44
CA LEU A 95 0.24 -5.93 -0.82
C LEU A 95 1.12 -6.97 -1.53
N THR A 96 0.49 -7.94 -2.19
CA THR A 96 1.18 -8.88 -3.08
C THR A 96 1.45 -8.20 -4.43
N TYR A 97 2.72 -7.92 -4.74
CA TYR A 97 3.12 -7.36 -6.04
C TYR A 97 3.73 -8.45 -6.93
N SER A 98 3.13 -8.70 -8.09
CA SER A 98 3.73 -9.52 -9.15
C SER A 98 4.11 -8.61 -10.32
N VAL A 99 5.40 -8.57 -10.68
CA VAL A 99 5.92 -7.75 -11.79
C VAL A 99 6.02 -8.64 -13.02
N ASN A 100 5.14 -8.47 -14.02
CA ASN A 100 5.24 -9.21 -15.27
C ASN A 100 6.30 -8.56 -16.18
N ARG A 101 7.40 -9.28 -16.46
CA ARG A 101 8.57 -8.79 -17.21
C ARG A 101 8.41 -8.84 -18.74
N VAL A 102 7.34 -9.45 -19.27
CA VAL A 102 7.28 -9.88 -20.68
C VAL A 102 6.81 -8.77 -21.64
N THR A 103 6.02 -7.79 -21.19
CA THR A 103 5.40 -6.80 -22.10
C THR A 103 5.93 -5.37 -21.96
N GLY A 104 6.79 -5.08 -20.98
CA GLY A 104 7.19 -3.71 -20.64
C GLY A 104 6.05 -2.84 -20.09
N GLY A 105 4.82 -3.36 -20.04
CA GLY A 105 3.66 -2.79 -19.37
C GLY A 105 3.50 -3.42 -17.99
N ILE A 106 3.19 -2.59 -17.00
CA ILE A 106 2.94 -3.09 -15.65
C ILE A 106 1.45 -3.38 -15.51
N GLU A 107 1.07 -4.63 -15.75
CA GLU A 107 -0.25 -5.15 -15.34
C GLU A 107 -0.13 -5.69 -13.91
N TYR A 108 -0.90 -5.11 -12.97
CA TYR A 108 -1.02 -5.63 -11.62
C TYR A 108 -2.36 -6.35 -11.44
N VAL A 109 -2.29 -7.54 -10.85
CA VAL A 109 -3.42 -8.31 -10.35
C VAL A 109 -3.95 -7.62 -9.08
N ASP A 110 -5.18 -7.09 -9.11
CA ASP A 110 -5.91 -6.71 -7.90
C ASP A 110 -6.25 -8.00 -7.16
N LEU A 111 -5.45 -8.36 -6.15
CA LEU A 111 -5.92 -9.30 -5.15
C LEU A 111 -6.71 -8.50 -4.13
N GLN A 112 -8.01 -8.71 -4.25
CA GLN A 112 -9.06 -8.11 -3.45
C GLN A 112 -8.68 -8.09 -1.98
N VAL A 113 -9.16 -7.06 -1.30
CA VAL A 113 -9.37 -7.09 0.13
C VAL A 113 -10.19 -8.35 0.40
N VAL A 114 -9.56 -9.43 0.87
CA VAL A 114 -10.30 -10.48 1.56
C VAL A 114 -10.82 -9.76 2.79
N GLN A 115 -12.10 -9.39 2.72
CA GLN A 115 -12.90 -9.10 3.90
C GLN A 115 -12.80 -10.35 4.75
N GLU A 116 -11.89 -10.33 5.72
CA GLU A 116 -11.86 -11.29 6.79
C GLU A 116 -13.05 -10.95 7.69
N GLU A 117 -14.24 -11.33 7.24
CA GLU A 117 -15.36 -11.57 8.14
C GLU A 117 -15.17 -13.00 8.68
N VAL A 118 -14.16 -13.17 9.53
CA VAL A 118 -13.98 -14.38 10.33
C VAL A 118 -13.92 -13.98 11.79
N LEU A 119 -15.09 -13.67 12.35
CA LEU A 119 -15.40 -13.85 13.77
C LEU A 119 -16.91 -14.09 13.84
N ALA A 120 -17.38 -15.20 14.39
CA ALA A 120 -17.08 -15.57 15.76
C ALA A 120 -16.89 -17.09 16.00
N PRO A 121 -16.11 -17.45 17.04
CA PRO A 121 -15.99 -18.81 17.55
C PRO A 121 -17.16 -19.12 18.51
N ALA A 122 -17.67 -20.34 18.46
CA ALA A 122 -18.37 -20.95 19.61
C ALA A 122 -17.65 -22.24 20.00
N ALA A 123 -17.18 -22.22 21.23
CA ALA A 123 -16.20 -23.08 21.91
C ALA A 123 -16.40 -24.62 21.84
N PRO A 124 -15.32 -25.38 22.12
CA PRO A 124 -15.37 -26.84 22.23
C PRO A 124 -15.99 -27.27 23.58
N ARG A 125 -16.84 -28.30 23.56
CA ARG A 125 -17.16 -29.10 24.75
C ARG A 125 -16.75 -30.56 24.49
N THR A 126 -15.56 -30.89 24.97
CA THR A 126 -15.15 -32.27 25.22
C THR A 126 -15.96 -32.80 26.39
N ALA A 127 -16.66 -33.92 26.19
CA ALA A 127 -16.83 -34.98 27.19
C ALA A 127 -17.49 -36.19 26.51
N ALA A 128 -16.69 -37.18 26.12
CA ALA A 128 -17.11 -38.57 26.17
C ALA A 128 -16.57 -39.16 27.47
N PRO A 129 -17.25 -40.12 28.12
CA PRO A 129 -17.02 -41.51 27.74
C PRO A 129 -18.28 -42.41 27.72
N ALA A 130 -18.07 -43.61 27.16
CA ALA A 130 -18.95 -44.79 27.00
C ALA A 130 -19.68 -45.23 28.30
N GLU A 131 -20.70 -46.10 28.34
CA GLU A 131 -20.92 -47.38 27.64
C GLU A 131 -22.36 -47.93 28.00
N PRO A 132 -22.74 -49.21 27.83
CA PRO A 132 -23.73 -49.74 26.88
C PRO A 132 -25.06 -50.26 27.51
N ALA A 133 -26.05 -50.61 26.68
CA ALA A 133 -26.85 -51.86 26.82
C ALA A 133 -28.00 -51.95 25.78
N ARG A 134 -28.04 -53.09 25.08
CA ARG A 134 -29.12 -53.69 24.26
C ARG A 134 -30.28 -54.22 25.17
N PRO A 135 -31.38 -54.80 24.65
CA PRO A 135 -31.72 -55.19 23.26
C PRO A 135 -32.96 -54.53 22.65
#